data_AF-A0A0B1Q9S0-F1
#
_entry.id   AF-A0A0B1Q9S0-F1
#
_cell.length_a   1.000
_cell.length_b   1.000
_cell.length_c   1.000
_cell.angle_alpha   90.00
_cell.angle_beta   90.00
_cell.angle_gamma   90.00
#
_symmetry.space_group_name_H-M   'P 1'
#
loop_
_entity.id
_entity.type
_entity.pdbx_description
1 polymer ?
#
loop_
_entity_poly.entity_id
_entity_poly.type
_entity_poly.pdbx_seq_one_letter_code
_entity_poly.pdbx_strand_id
1 'polypeptide(L)'
;MDPENVARAQAALGLDPERFQEALRGLTERTVEQSRKTYQAIRDNADEATKTLEATLENAHSGSLSLSKKAIEALRTNAELGFAHLEKMTKVRSVAELVELQSGYVREQTELMAGQIRDMQSLSRTVANELVRPGKEAIDKARTRKE
;
A
#
# COMPACT_ATOMS: atom_id res chain seq x y z
N MET A 1 -37.81 26.61 -13.71
CA MET A 1 -37.14 26.80 -12.40
C MET A 1 -36.23 28.00 -12.54
N ASP A 2 -36.29 28.91 -11.58
CA ASP A 2 -35.45 30.10 -11.56
C ASP A 2 -33.98 29.70 -11.32
N PRO A 3 -33.01 30.11 -12.16
CA PRO A 3 -31.59 29.79 -11.98
C PRO A 3 -31.05 30.24 -10.62
N GLU A 4 -31.58 31.30 -10.03
CA GLU A 4 -31.17 31.76 -8.69
C GLU A 4 -31.61 30.80 -7.58
N ASN A 5 -32.78 30.18 -7.74
CA ASN A 5 -33.30 29.19 -6.79
C ASN A 5 -32.55 27.86 -6.88
N VAL A 6 -32.06 27.48 -8.06
CA VAL A 6 -31.19 26.31 -8.25
C VAL A 6 -29.83 26.55 -7.60
N ALA A 7 -29.23 27.72 -7.79
CA ALA A 7 -27.96 28.10 -7.17
C ALA A 7 -28.07 28.16 -5.63
N ARG A 8 -29.15 28.71 -5.09
CA ARG A 8 -29.41 28.74 -3.64
C ARG A 8 -29.66 27.35 -3.06
N ALA A 9 -30.38 26.49 -3.77
CA ALA A 9 -30.57 25.09 -3.33
C ALA A 9 -29.25 24.31 -3.33
N GLN A 10 -28.38 24.54 -4.32
CA GLN A 10 -27.03 23.98 -4.35
C GLN A 10 -26.16 24.52 -3.21
N ALA A 11 -26.17 25.84 -2.97
CA ALA A 11 -25.45 26.46 -1.86
C ALA A 11 -25.93 25.96 -0.47
N ALA A 12 -27.25 25.78 -0.28
CA ALA A 12 -27.84 25.26 0.94
C ALA A 12 -27.51 23.76 1.19
N LEU A 13 -27.22 23.01 0.14
CA LEU A 13 -26.73 21.63 0.19
C LEU A 13 -25.19 21.54 0.37
N GLY A 14 -24.50 22.67 0.56
CA GLY A 14 -23.04 22.71 0.68
C GLY A 14 -22.30 22.52 -0.66
N LEU A 15 -23.00 22.65 -1.78
CA LEU A 15 -22.47 22.55 -3.15
C LEU A 15 -22.04 23.92 -3.70
N ASP A 16 -21.76 24.89 -2.83
CA ASP A 16 -21.10 26.13 -3.23
C ASP A 16 -19.66 25.79 -3.65
N PRO A 17 -19.32 25.88 -4.95
CA PRO A 17 -18.03 25.42 -5.46
C PRO A 17 -16.87 26.21 -4.87
N GLU A 18 -17.04 27.50 -4.57
CA GLU A 18 -15.96 28.34 -4.05
C GLU A 18 -15.65 27.99 -2.60
N ARG A 19 -16.70 27.86 -1.77
CA ARG A 19 -16.55 27.44 -0.37
C ARG A 19 -16.02 26.03 -0.23
N PHE A 20 -16.46 25.11 -1.09
CA PHE A 20 -15.94 23.74 -1.12
C PHE A 20 -14.46 23.72 -1.45
N GLN A 21 -14.03 24.47 -2.48
CA GLN A 21 -12.64 24.55 -2.88
C GLN A 21 -11.76 25.20 -1.80
N GLU A 22 -12.24 26.24 -1.13
CA GLU A 22 -11.51 26.90 -0.05
C GLU A 22 -11.33 25.98 1.16
N ALA A 23 -12.40 25.29 1.58
CA ALA A 23 -12.35 24.32 2.67
C ALA A 23 -11.42 23.13 2.35
N LEU A 24 -11.51 22.61 1.12
CA LEU A 24 -10.67 21.49 0.68
C LEU A 24 -9.19 21.90 0.59
N ARG A 25 -8.89 23.11 0.09
CA ARG A 25 -7.52 23.64 0.01
C ARG A 25 -6.88 23.77 1.39
N GLY A 26 -7.56 24.40 2.34
CA GLY A 26 -7.04 24.58 3.70
C GLY A 26 -6.79 23.26 4.43
N LEU A 27 -7.64 22.24 4.19
CA LEU A 27 -7.45 20.90 4.74
C LEU A 27 -6.28 20.18 4.06
N THR A 28 -6.24 20.17 2.73
CA THR A 28 -5.23 19.43 1.96
C THR A 28 -3.82 19.99 2.12
N GLU A 29 -3.61 21.30 2.18
CA GLU A 29 -2.26 21.89 2.35
C GLU A 29 -1.55 21.37 3.62
N ARG A 30 -2.24 21.44 4.77
CA ARG A 30 -1.70 20.94 6.05
C ARG A 30 -1.53 19.42 6.03
N THR A 31 -2.53 18.71 5.53
CA THR A 31 -2.50 17.24 5.49
C THR A 31 -1.40 16.72 4.58
N VAL A 32 -1.15 17.34 3.42
CA VAL A 32 -0.14 16.91 2.45
C VAL A 32 1.27 17.15 2.97
N GLU A 33 1.55 18.31 3.58
CA GLU A 33 2.87 18.60 4.12
C GLU A 33 3.24 17.61 5.23
N GLN A 34 2.34 17.38 6.19
CA GLN A 34 2.54 16.42 7.26
C GLN A 34 2.67 14.98 6.73
N SER A 35 1.85 14.62 5.74
CA SER A 35 1.88 13.28 5.15
C SER A 35 3.13 13.05 4.33
N ARG A 36 3.67 14.08 3.67
CA ARG A 36 4.94 14.02 2.94
C ARG A 36 6.10 13.71 3.88
N LYS A 37 6.18 14.41 5.01
CA LYS A 37 7.21 14.15 6.03
C LYS A 37 7.12 12.72 6.57
N THR A 38 5.91 12.26 6.86
CA THR A 38 5.67 10.91 7.37
C THR A 38 6.01 9.83 6.33
N TYR A 39 5.60 10.04 5.08
CA TYR A 39 5.94 9.15 3.96
C TYR A 39 7.45 9.03 3.76
N GLN A 40 8.17 10.16 3.76
CA GLN A 40 9.63 10.16 3.66
C GLN A 40 10.28 9.37 4.81
N ALA A 41 9.85 9.60 6.05
CA ALA A 41 10.36 8.86 7.21
C ALA A 41 10.10 7.34 7.10
N ILE A 42 8.91 6.94 6.66
CA ILE A 42 8.59 5.52 6.43
C ILE A 42 9.52 4.92 5.38
N ARG A 43 9.72 5.62 4.26
CA ARG A 43 10.59 5.14 3.18
C ARG A 43 12.03 5.00 3.65
N ASP A 44 12.55 6.01 4.33
CA ASP A 44 13.95 6.00 4.79
C ASP A 44 14.19 4.88 5.81
N ASN A 45 13.25 4.68 6.76
CA ASN A 45 13.30 3.57 7.72
C ASN A 45 13.16 2.20 7.05
N ALA A 46 12.30 2.08 6.03
CA ALA A 46 12.12 0.86 5.26
C ALA A 46 13.40 0.49 4.47
N ASP A 47 14.05 1.49 3.87
CA ASP A 47 15.32 1.31 3.15
C ASP A 47 16.44 0.90 4.12
N GLU A 48 16.52 1.49 5.32
CA GLU A 48 17.46 1.08 6.36
C GLU A 48 17.22 -0.37 6.82
N ALA A 49 15.97 -0.70 7.18
CA ALA A 49 15.62 -2.05 7.60
C ALA A 49 15.93 -3.10 6.52
N THR A 50 15.70 -2.77 5.24
CA THR A 50 16.04 -3.64 4.11
C THR A 50 17.54 -3.89 4.03
N LYS A 51 18.37 -2.85 4.17
CA LYS A 51 19.84 -2.98 4.18
C LYS A 51 20.32 -3.84 5.35
N THR A 52 19.76 -3.66 6.54
CA THR A 52 20.10 -4.49 7.72
C THR A 52 19.75 -5.95 7.50
N LEU A 53 18.58 -6.25 6.92
CA LEU A 53 18.20 -7.62 6.57
C LEU A 53 19.18 -8.23 5.56
N GLU A 54 19.57 -7.48 4.53
CA GLU A 54 20.56 -7.93 3.55
C GLU A 54 21.93 -8.21 4.18
N ALA A 55 22.34 -7.45 5.19
CA ALA A 55 23.56 -7.70 5.94
C ALA A 55 23.50 -8.93 6.85
N THR A 56 22.31 -9.41 7.23
CA THR A 56 22.12 -10.53 8.20
C THR A 56 22.23 -11.92 7.55
N LEU A 57 22.63 -12.00 6.27
CA LEU A 57 22.63 -13.21 5.44
C LEU A 57 23.48 -14.39 5.96
N GLU A 58 24.41 -14.18 6.89
CA GLU A 58 25.34 -15.23 7.32
C GLU A 58 24.72 -16.33 8.22
N ASN A 59 23.58 -16.10 8.89
CA ASN A 59 23.04 -17.08 9.86
C ASN A 59 21.50 -17.22 9.92
N ALA A 60 20.74 -16.47 9.12
CA ALA A 60 19.27 -16.49 9.17
C ALA A 60 18.64 -17.53 8.21
N HIS A 61 17.60 -18.23 8.66
CA HIS A 61 16.80 -19.11 7.80
C HIS A 61 16.13 -18.28 6.69
N SER A 62 16.34 -18.65 5.41
CA SER A 62 15.85 -17.95 4.20
C SER A 62 14.42 -17.42 4.33
N GLY A 63 13.51 -18.27 4.83
CA GLY A 63 12.10 -17.94 5.00
C GLY A 63 11.79 -16.78 5.97
N SER A 64 12.55 -16.64 7.07
CA SER A 64 12.34 -15.52 8.02
C SER A 64 12.75 -14.18 7.39
N LEU A 65 13.82 -14.20 6.60
CA LEU A 65 14.30 -13.04 5.86
C LEU A 65 13.29 -12.61 4.79
N SER A 66 12.76 -13.56 4.02
CA SER A 66 11.74 -13.29 3.00
C SER A 66 10.45 -12.73 3.60
N LEU A 67 10.00 -13.23 4.75
CA LEU A 67 8.81 -12.71 5.44
C LEU A 67 9.03 -11.27 5.91
N SER A 68 10.20 -10.99 6.50
CA SER A 68 10.56 -9.67 6.98
C SER A 68 10.67 -8.66 5.84
N LYS A 69 11.30 -9.04 4.72
CA LYS A 69 11.33 -8.23 3.49
C LYS A 69 9.92 -7.93 2.99
N LYS A 70 9.03 -8.93 2.96
CA LYS A 70 7.65 -8.73 2.48
C LYS A 70 6.86 -7.78 3.36
N ALA A 71 7.06 -7.82 4.67
CA ALA A 71 6.43 -6.89 5.60
C ALA A 71 6.90 -5.44 5.36
N ILE A 72 8.19 -5.23 5.11
CA ILE A 72 8.74 -3.90 4.77
C ILE A 72 8.18 -3.39 3.44
N GLU A 73 8.12 -4.25 2.41
CA GLU A 73 7.49 -3.91 1.12
C GLU A 73 6.03 -3.47 1.32
N ALA A 74 5.25 -4.21 2.10
CA ALA A 74 3.85 -3.89 2.36
C ALA A 74 3.70 -2.53 3.05
N LEU A 75 4.56 -2.21 4.03
CA LEU A 75 4.59 -0.90 4.69
C LEU A 75 4.88 0.22 3.67
N ARG A 76 5.88 0.04 2.80
CA ARG A 76 6.25 1.02 1.77
C ARG A 76 5.11 1.25 0.79
N THR A 77 4.53 0.18 0.24
CA THR A 77 3.44 0.29 -0.73
C THR A 77 2.20 0.96 -0.13
N ASN A 78 1.84 0.64 1.11
CA ASN A 78 0.72 1.29 1.79
C ASN A 78 0.95 2.79 2.01
N ALA A 79 2.17 3.18 2.41
CA ALA A 79 2.52 4.58 2.60
C ALA A 79 2.52 5.36 1.27
N GLU A 80 3.03 4.76 0.20
CA GLU A 80 3.04 5.34 -1.15
C GLU A 80 1.63 5.52 -1.69
N LEU A 81 0.77 4.51 -1.57
CA LEU A 81 -0.63 4.56 -2.00
C LEU A 81 -1.40 5.67 -1.27
N GLY A 82 -1.28 5.74 0.06
CA GLY A 82 -1.93 6.78 0.86
C GLY A 82 -1.43 8.18 0.52
N PHE A 83 -0.11 8.35 0.36
CA PHE A 83 0.46 9.65 0.00
C PHE A 83 0.04 10.09 -1.41
N ALA A 84 0.06 9.18 -2.39
CA ALA A 84 -0.39 9.46 -3.75
C ALA A 84 -1.87 9.86 -3.79
N HIS A 85 -2.72 9.25 -2.95
CA HIS A 85 -4.12 9.64 -2.82
C HIS A 85 -4.27 11.08 -2.30
N LEU A 86 -3.52 11.44 -1.26
CA LEU A 86 -3.52 12.79 -0.70
C LEU A 86 -3.01 13.84 -1.70
N GLU A 87 -1.97 13.52 -2.48
CA GLU A 87 -1.52 14.40 -3.56
C GLU A 87 -2.61 14.58 -4.62
N LYS A 88 -3.34 13.53 -5.00
CA LYS A 88 -4.46 13.63 -5.94
C LYS A 88 -5.62 14.47 -5.36
N MET A 89 -5.88 14.41 -4.04
CA MET A 89 -6.91 15.24 -3.41
C MET A 89 -6.67 16.75 -3.59
N THR A 90 -5.42 17.21 -3.66
CA THR A 90 -5.10 18.64 -3.89
C THR A 90 -5.58 19.18 -5.24
N LYS A 91 -5.87 18.28 -6.19
CA LYS A 91 -6.23 18.62 -7.57
C LYS A 91 -7.73 18.57 -7.81
N VAL A 92 -8.52 18.08 -6.85
CA VAL A 92 -9.97 17.93 -6.93
C VAL A 92 -10.65 19.29 -6.90
N ARG A 93 -11.60 19.51 -7.82
CA ARG A 93 -12.31 20.78 -8.01
C ARG A 93 -13.82 20.67 -7.80
N SER A 94 -14.33 19.45 -7.69
CA SER A 94 -15.75 19.17 -7.55
C SER A 94 -16.02 17.93 -6.70
N VAL A 95 -17.25 17.79 -6.19
CA VAL A 95 -17.70 16.59 -5.48
C VAL A 95 -17.66 15.35 -6.38
N ALA A 96 -17.96 15.50 -7.67
CA ALA A 96 -17.91 14.39 -8.63
C ALA A 96 -16.47 13.85 -8.77
N GLU A 97 -15.48 14.73 -8.93
CA GLU A 97 -14.06 14.36 -8.96
C GLU A 97 -13.61 13.73 -7.63
N LEU A 98 -14.13 14.19 -6.49
CA LEU A 98 -13.85 13.59 -5.19
C LEU A 98 -14.37 12.15 -5.10
N VAL A 99 -15.61 11.92 -5.55
CA VAL A 99 -16.22 10.58 -5.56
C VAL A 99 -15.45 9.65 -6.50
N GLU A 100 -15.08 10.13 -7.69
CA GLU A 100 -14.24 9.38 -8.62
C GLU A 100 -12.90 9.00 -7.96
N LEU A 101 -12.22 9.96 -7.34
CA LEU A 101 -10.96 9.73 -6.64
C LEU A 101 -11.08 8.71 -5.51
N GLN A 102 -12.12 8.82 -4.67
CA GLN A 102 -12.36 7.89 -3.56
C GLN A 102 -12.69 6.47 -4.08
N SER A 103 -13.49 6.37 -5.14
CA SER A 103 -13.84 5.09 -5.75
C SER A 103 -12.63 4.41 -6.39
N GLY A 104 -11.76 5.20 -7.04
CA GLY A 104 -10.50 4.73 -7.59
C GLY A 104 -9.56 4.20 -6.51
N TYR A 105 -9.44 4.94 -5.39
CA TYR A 105 -8.63 4.51 -4.25
C TYR A 105 -9.10 3.19 -3.65
N VAL A 106 -10.42 3.00 -3.49
CA VAL A 106 -10.98 1.73 -2.98
C VAL A 106 -10.68 0.57 -3.93
N ARG A 107 -10.77 0.80 -5.25
CA ARG A 107 -10.39 -0.21 -6.26
C ARG A 107 -8.91 -0.56 -6.14
N GLU A 108 -8.03 0.44 -6.11
CA GLU A 108 -6.58 0.27 -5.99
C GLU A 108 -6.21 -0.47 -4.69
N GLN A 109 -6.83 -0.11 -3.56
CA GLN A 109 -6.67 -0.79 -2.29
C GLN A 109 -7.11 -2.27 -2.36
N THR A 110 -8.21 -2.56 -3.06
CA THR A 110 -8.71 -3.93 -3.23
C THR A 110 -7.75 -4.77 -4.08
N GLU A 111 -7.26 -4.21 -5.17
CA GLU A 111 -6.26 -4.85 -6.05
C GLU A 111 -4.96 -5.12 -5.29
N LEU A 112 -4.50 -4.15 -4.51
CA LEU A 112 -3.32 -4.29 -3.65
C LEU A 112 -3.49 -5.42 -2.64
N MET A 113 -4.62 -5.45 -1.90
CA MET A 113 -4.89 -6.51 -0.93
C MET A 113 -4.96 -7.89 -1.58
N ALA A 114 -5.63 -8.00 -2.73
CA ALA A 114 -5.68 -9.25 -3.49
C ALA A 114 -4.29 -9.69 -3.99
N GLY A 115 -3.42 -8.74 -4.35
CA GLY A 115 -2.01 -8.98 -4.65
C GLY A 115 -1.24 -9.51 -3.44
N GLN A 116 -1.31 -8.79 -2.32
CA GLN A 116 -0.63 -9.17 -1.07
C GLN A 116 -1.04 -10.56 -0.58
N ILE A 117 -2.33 -10.93 -0.65
CA ILE A 117 -2.80 -12.27 -0.28
C ILE A 117 -2.17 -13.35 -1.17
N ARG A 118 -2.12 -13.12 -2.49
CA ARG A 118 -1.50 -14.06 -3.44
C ARG A 118 0.00 -14.21 -3.17
N ASP A 119 0.69 -13.11 -2.92
CA ASP A 119 2.12 -13.12 -2.61
C ASP A 119 2.40 -13.87 -1.30
N MET A 120 1.60 -13.63 -0.26
CA MET A 120 1.71 -14.35 1.01
C MET A 120 1.45 -15.84 0.84
N GLN A 121 0.44 -16.23 0.07
CA GLN A 121 0.18 -17.63 -0.25
C GLN A 121 1.36 -18.29 -0.98
N SER A 122 1.96 -17.57 -1.94
CA SER A 122 3.15 -18.03 -2.67
C SER A 122 4.33 -18.22 -1.70
N LEU A 123 4.60 -17.22 -0.86
CA LEU A 123 5.68 -17.27 0.12
C LEU A 123 5.50 -18.44 1.11
N SER A 124 4.30 -18.65 1.64
CA SER A 124 4.02 -19.76 2.55
C SER A 124 4.26 -21.12 1.89
N ARG A 125 3.86 -21.30 0.61
CA ARG A 125 4.12 -22.54 -0.15
C ARG A 125 5.62 -22.77 -0.35
N THR A 126 6.36 -21.72 -0.69
CA THR A 126 7.82 -21.79 -0.84
C THR A 126 8.48 -22.21 0.46
N VAL A 127 8.15 -21.55 1.58
CA VAL A 127 8.70 -21.90 2.90
C VAL A 127 8.36 -23.35 3.28
N ALA A 128 7.12 -23.80 3.08
CA ALA A 128 6.73 -25.17 3.36
C ALA A 128 7.50 -26.19 2.50
N ASN A 129 7.70 -25.90 1.21
CA ASN A 129 8.49 -26.74 0.31
C ASN A 129 9.97 -26.81 0.72
N GLU A 130 10.56 -25.68 1.13
CA GLU A 130 11.94 -25.62 1.62
C GLU A 130 12.13 -26.47 2.88
N LEU A 131 11.16 -26.45 3.82
CA LEU A 131 11.23 -27.22 5.06
C LEU A 131 11.22 -28.73 4.84
N VAL A 132 10.47 -29.23 3.85
CA VAL A 132 10.37 -30.68 3.57
C VAL A 132 11.46 -31.19 2.61
N ARG A 133 12.19 -30.29 1.94
CA ARG A 133 13.18 -30.62 0.90
C ARG A 133 14.33 -31.50 1.41
N PRO A 134 14.98 -31.23 2.56
CA PRO A 134 16.08 -32.09 3.04
C PRO A 134 15.65 -33.54 3.28
N GLY A 135 14.43 -33.74 3.78
CA GLY A 135 13.86 -35.07 3.99
C GLY A 135 13.63 -35.82 2.67
N LYS A 136 13.10 -35.14 1.65
CA LYS A 136 12.95 -35.70 0.30
C LYS A 136 14.29 -36.08 -0.32
N GLU A 137 15.27 -35.17 -0.27
CA GLU A 137 16.62 -35.41 -0.79
C GLU A 137 17.31 -36.60 -0.08
N ALA A 138 17.12 -36.75 1.23
CA ALA A 138 17.64 -37.89 2.00
C ALA A 138 16.98 -39.23 1.58
N ILE A 139 15.66 -39.23 1.35
CA ILE A 139 14.92 -40.40 0.87
C ILE A 139 15.40 -40.79 -0.54
N ASP A 140 15.50 -39.84 -1.46
CA ASP A 140 15.94 -40.07 -2.84
C ASP A 140 17.36 -40.62 -2.88
N LYS A 141 18.28 -40.07 -2.07
CA LYS A 141 19.66 -40.55 -1.93
C LYS A 141 19.76 -41.93 -1.27
N ALA A 142 18.80 -42.31 -0.43
CA ALA A 142 18.75 -43.65 0.15
C ALA A 142 18.25 -44.69 -0.86
N ARG A 143 17.36 -44.28 -1.77
CA ARG A 143 16.80 -45.13 -2.83
C ARG A 143 17.83 -45.45 -3.91
N THR A 144 18.59 -44.45 -4.36
CA THR A 144 19.67 -44.62 -5.36
C THR A 144 20.90 -45.36 -4.85
N ARG A 145 21.06 -45.52 -3.52
CA ARG A 145 22.12 -46.35 -2.91
C ARG A 145 21.75 -47.83 -2.77
N LYS A 146 20.50 -48.20 -3.01
CA LYS A 146 20.00 -49.59 -2.93
C LYS A 146 19.90 -50.27 -4.30
N GLU A 147 20.16 -49.55 -5.38
CA GLU A 147 20.33 -50.04 -6.75
C GLU A 147 21.82 -50.17 -7.07
#